data_AF-A0A7X6SX29-F1
#
_entry.id   AF-A0A7X6SX29-F1
#
_cell.length_a   1.000
_cell.length_b   1.000
_cell.length_c   1.000
_cell.angle_alpha   90.00
_cell.angle_beta   90.00
_cell.angle_gamma   90.00
#
_symmetry.space_group_name_H-M   'P 1'
#
loop_
_entity.id
_entity.type
_entity.pdbx_description
1 polymer ?
#
loop_
_entity_poly.entity_id
_entity_poly.type
_entity_poly.pdbx_seq_one_letter_code
_entity_poly.pdbx_strand_id
1 'polypeptide(L)'
;MKKRNKHSLMVWALTLALMLNALAFVPAYADGGKDVSGILTVTQLEVKQNGSVIGDEDEIDSTGPISVKVAFDVPVVGDYPDGFTEGQVVREGDFAVFTLSDAFTLVTPIPGPIQLKAGDSVIGYVTLSESDDGEVIATVEFFGDDVDSSVFSDEGDYSGITAWFSAELGYDSTG
;
A
#
# COMPACT_ATOMS: atom_id res chain seq x y z
N MET A 1 5.33 22.00 -66.97
CA MET A 1 6.28 21.19 -66.16
C MET A 1 7.01 22.14 -65.21
N LYS A 2 7.15 22.00 -63.89
CA LYS A 2 6.55 21.19 -62.82
C LYS A 2 6.80 22.04 -61.55
N LYS A 3 5.75 22.28 -60.76
CA LYS A 3 5.75 23.14 -59.55
C LYS A 3 6.72 22.59 -58.50
N ARG A 4 7.63 23.43 -57.98
CA ARG A 4 8.53 23.09 -56.87
C ARG A 4 7.74 23.07 -55.56
N ASN A 5 7.28 21.89 -55.20
CA ASN A 5 6.52 21.61 -54.00
C ASN A 5 7.51 21.45 -52.82
N LYS A 6 7.55 22.43 -51.92
CA LYS A 6 8.11 22.27 -50.57
C LYS A 6 7.06 21.54 -49.73
N HIS A 7 7.21 20.23 -49.59
CA HIS A 7 6.46 19.43 -48.61
C HIS A 7 7.53 18.61 -47.86
N SER A 8 7.94 19.12 -46.71
CA SER A 8 7.51 18.65 -45.39
C SER A 8 8.14 17.28 -45.09
N LEU A 9 9.18 17.31 -44.25
CA LEU A 9 9.73 16.13 -43.58
C LEU A 9 8.60 15.52 -42.76
N MET A 10 7.87 14.58 -43.36
CA MET A 10 6.66 14.03 -42.79
C MET A 10 6.86 12.54 -42.57
N VAL A 11 6.98 12.21 -41.28
CA VAL A 11 6.57 10.95 -40.62
C VAL A 11 7.35 9.71 -41.03
N TRP A 12 8.41 9.38 -40.28
CA TRP A 12 8.89 7.99 -40.12
C TRP A 12 9.43 7.73 -38.70
N ALA A 13 8.81 8.34 -37.68
CA ALA A 13 9.16 8.13 -36.27
C ALA A 13 7.90 8.04 -35.38
N LEU A 14 6.88 7.31 -35.83
CA LEU A 14 5.57 7.24 -35.14
C LEU A 14 4.95 5.84 -35.18
N THR A 15 5.77 4.79 -35.09
CA THR A 15 5.29 3.39 -35.00
C THR A 15 6.02 2.55 -33.95
N LEU A 16 6.62 3.15 -32.92
CA LEU A 16 7.18 2.39 -31.80
C LEU A 16 7.05 3.14 -30.46
N ALA A 17 5.83 3.48 -30.07
CA ALA A 17 5.54 4.03 -28.75
C ALA A 17 4.21 3.49 -28.17
N LEU A 18 3.82 2.27 -28.54
CA LEU A 18 2.55 1.67 -28.10
C LEU A 18 2.69 0.26 -27.51
N MET A 19 3.82 -0.04 -26.84
CA MET A 19 3.98 -1.31 -26.10
C MET A 19 4.69 -1.15 -24.75
N LEU A 20 4.66 0.05 -24.15
CA LEU A 20 5.24 0.22 -22.81
C LEU A 20 4.35 1.11 -21.93
N ASN A 21 3.10 0.70 -21.79
CA ASN A 21 2.21 1.23 -20.75
C ASN A 21 1.25 0.14 -20.23
N ALA A 22 1.77 -1.08 -20.08
CA ALA A 22 1.07 -2.21 -19.48
C ALA A 22 1.79 -2.73 -18.23
N LEU A 23 2.51 -1.86 -17.52
CA LEU A 23 2.72 -2.06 -16.09
C LEU A 23 1.57 -1.36 -15.37
N ALA A 24 0.35 -1.84 -15.58
CA ALA A 24 -0.53 -1.90 -14.43
C ALA A 24 0.18 -2.88 -13.51
N PHE A 25 0.80 -2.39 -12.44
CA PHE A 25 1.12 -3.22 -11.30
C PHE A 25 -0.24 -3.75 -10.83
N VAL A 26 -0.67 -4.86 -11.40
CA VAL A 26 -1.68 -5.68 -10.77
C VAL A 26 -0.88 -6.40 -9.69
N PRO A 27 -1.08 -6.12 -8.39
CA PRO A 27 -0.48 -6.94 -7.36
C PRO A 27 -0.84 -8.38 -7.69
N ALA A 28 0.17 -9.18 -8.02
CA ALA A 28 -0.02 -10.58 -8.24
C ALA A 28 -0.14 -11.18 -6.84
N TYR A 29 -1.37 -11.32 -6.34
CA TYR A 29 -1.63 -12.13 -5.17
C TYR A 29 -0.93 -13.47 -5.40
N ALA A 30 0.05 -13.80 -4.55
CA ALA A 30 0.59 -15.15 -4.53
C ALA A 30 -0.61 -16.08 -4.31
N ASP A 31 -0.76 -17.08 -5.20
CA ASP A 31 -1.91 -18.00 -5.32
C ASP A 31 -2.08 -18.95 -4.11
N GLY A 32 -1.93 -18.43 -2.88
CA GLY A 32 -1.92 -19.19 -1.63
C GLY A 32 -1.91 -18.38 -0.32
N GLY A 33 -1.89 -17.05 -0.36
CA GLY A 33 -1.99 -16.21 0.84
C GLY A 33 -3.40 -16.18 1.44
N LYS A 34 -3.52 -16.13 2.77
CA LYS A 34 -4.82 -15.93 3.46
C LYS A 34 -4.99 -14.48 3.93
N ASP A 35 -6.25 -14.07 4.04
CA ASP A 35 -6.61 -12.83 4.71
C ASP A 35 -6.36 -12.97 6.22
N VAL A 36 -5.46 -12.16 6.76
CA VAL A 36 -5.07 -12.11 8.18
C VAL A 36 -5.54 -10.83 8.87
N SER A 37 -6.39 -10.03 8.25
CA SER A 37 -6.88 -8.76 8.81
C SER A 37 -7.42 -8.91 10.24
N GLY A 38 -8.11 -10.04 10.50
CA GLY A 38 -8.74 -10.32 11.79
C GLY A 38 -7.79 -10.67 12.95
N ILE A 39 -6.49 -10.90 12.69
CA ILE A 39 -5.51 -11.21 13.75
C ILE A 39 -4.51 -10.08 14.01
N LEU A 40 -4.52 -9.02 13.20
CA LEU A 40 -3.69 -7.85 13.41
C LEU A 40 -4.31 -6.96 14.50
N THR A 41 -3.46 -6.33 15.31
CA THR A 41 -3.91 -5.38 16.33
C THR A 41 -3.40 -3.98 16.00
N VAL A 42 -4.29 -3.05 15.65
CA VAL A 42 -3.90 -1.65 15.41
C VAL A 42 -3.44 -1.02 16.72
N THR A 43 -2.20 -0.54 16.76
CA THR A 43 -1.57 0.08 17.92
C THR A 43 -1.48 1.60 17.79
N GLN A 44 -1.48 2.12 16.55
CA GLN A 44 -1.49 3.55 16.29
C GLN A 44 -2.27 3.86 15.02
N LEU A 45 -3.14 4.86 15.12
CA LEU A 45 -3.70 5.59 13.99
C LEU A 45 -3.40 7.06 14.21
N GLU A 46 -2.70 7.69 13.27
CA GLU A 46 -2.37 9.11 13.33
C GLU A 46 -2.73 9.76 12.00
N VAL A 47 -3.56 10.80 12.06
CA VAL A 47 -3.92 11.63 10.91
C VAL A 47 -3.26 13.00 11.09
N LYS A 48 -2.58 13.46 10.05
CA LYS A 48 -1.88 14.75 10.02
C LYS A 48 -2.26 15.56 8.81
N GLN A 49 -2.35 16.87 8.97
CA GLN A 49 -2.45 17.81 7.86
C GLN A 49 -1.61 19.05 8.19
N ASN A 50 -0.93 19.58 7.17
CA ASN A 50 -0.04 20.72 7.34
C ASN A 50 1.01 20.53 8.46
N GLY A 51 1.44 19.28 8.67
CA GLY A 51 2.42 18.90 9.70
C GLY A 51 1.88 18.80 11.13
N SER A 52 0.59 19.03 11.36
CA SER A 52 -0.06 18.93 12.69
C SER A 52 -0.97 17.72 12.75
N VAL A 53 -1.05 17.07 13.92
CA VAL A 53 -2.02 16.00 14.17
C VAL A 53 -3.42 16.59 14.22
N ILE A 54 -4.37 15.94 13.54
CA ILE A 54 -5.79 16.31 13.50
C ILE A 54 -6.56 15.29 14.35
N GLY A 55 -7.39 15.75 15.28
CA GLY A 55 -8.35 14.95 16.03
C GLY A 55 -9.77 15.06 15.48
N ASP A 56 -10.70 14.32 16.09
CA ASP A 56 -12.10 14.19 15.62
C ASP A 56 -12.88 15.51 15.51
N GLU A 57 -12.48 16.54 16.26
CA GLU A 57 -13.15 17.85 16.29
C GLU A 57 -12.37 18.96 15.56
N ASP A 58 -11.20 18.65 15.01
CA ASP A 58 -10.37 19.63 14.33
C ASP A 58 -10.88 19.89 12.90
N GLU A 59 -10.75 21.14 12.46
CA GLU A 59 -11.16 21.53 11.10
C GLU A 59 -10.16 20.99 10.07
N ILE A 60 -10.68 20.31 9.05
CA ILE A 60 -9.89 19.77 7.95
C ILE A 60 -9.83 20.82 6.83
N ASP A 61 -8.62 21.12 6.37
CA ASP A 61 -8.40 21.89 5.16
C ASP A 61 -8.79 21.04 3.95
N SER A 62 -9.95 21.33 3.36
CA SER A 62 -10.49 20.62 2.20
C SER A 62 -9.71 20.87 0.89
N THR A 63 -8.57 21.55 0.95
CA THR A 63 -7.74 21.87 -0.21
C THR A 63 -6.36 21.22 -0.16
N GLY A 64 -5.97 20.68 0.99
CA GLY A 64 -4.67 20.04 1.21
C GLY A 64 -4.79 18.52 1.43
N PRO A 65 -3.74 17.74 1.11
CA PRO A 65 -3.73 16.32 1.41
C PRO A 65 -3.66 16.07 2.92
N ILE A 66 -4.15 14.90 3.34
CA ILE A 66 -3.97 14.37 4.69
C ILE A 66 -2.93 13.25 4.66
N SER A 67 -2.09 13.17 5.68
CA SER A 67 -1.19 12.06 5.90
C SER A 67 -1.78 11.14 6.94
N VAL A 68 -1.91 9.86 6.60
CA VAL A 68 -2.38 8.81 7.52
C VAL A 68 -1.20 7.91 7.82
N LYS A 69 -0.94 7.67 9.10
CA LYS A 69 -0.02 6.64 9.58
C LYS A 69 -0.81 5.59 10.33
N VAL A 70 -0.61 4.34 9.94
CA VAL A 70 -1.15 3.16 10.62
C VAL A 70 0.02 2.34 11.14
N ALA A 71 -0.02 1.99 12.42
CA ALA A 71 0.87 0.99 13.02
C ALA A 71 0.05 -0.11 13.69
N PHE A 72 0.53 -1.35 13.58
CA PHE A 72 -0.16 -2.52 14.07
C PHE A 72 0.83 -3.63 14.45
N ASP A 73 0.43 -4.47 15.39
CA ASP A 73 1.17 -5.67 15.76
C ASP A 73 0.89 -6.79 14.76
N VAL A 74 1.96 -7.53 14.43
CA VAL A 74 1.98 -8.64 13.47
C VAL A 74 2.35 -9.91 14.22
N PRO A 75 1.37 -10.77 14.56
CA PRO A 75 1.66 -12.02 15.26
C PRO A 75 2.51 -12.95 14.38
N VAL A 76 3.69 -13.33 14.86
CA VAL A 76 4.63 -14.25 14.20
C VAL A 76 4.89 -15.47 15.08
N VAL A 77 5.56 -16.48 14.54
CA VAL A 77 5.78 -17.76 15.24
C VAL A 77 6.47 -17.58 16.61
N GLY A 78 7.46 -16.68 16.72
CA GLY A 78 8.18 -16.47 17.98
C GLY A 78 7.35 -15.82 19.09
N ASP A 79 6.16 -15.27 18.79
CA ASP A 79 5.23 -14.78 19.83
C ASP A 79 4.56 -15.92 20.61
N TYR A 80 4.67 -17.16 20.11
CA TYR A 80 4.01 -18.34 20.64
C TYR A 80 5.02 -19.44 21.03
N PRO A 81 5.83 -19.24 22.08
CA PRO A 81 6.87 -20.19 22.49
C PRO A 81 6.31 -21.56 22.93
N ASP A 82 5.05 -21.59 23.37
CA ASP A 82 4.33 -22.81 23.76
C ASP A 82 3.54 -23.44 22.59
N GLY A 83 3.68 -22.90 21.38
CA GLY A 83 2.96 -23.30 20.17
C GLY A 83 1.74 -22.42 19.85
N PHE A 84 1.32 -22.46 18.59
CA PHE A 84 0.19 -21.71 18.03
C PHE A 84 -0.76 -22.65 17.29
N THR A 85 -2.01 -22.22 17.12
CA THR A 85 -3.01 -22.86 16.25
C THR A 85 -2.95 -22.23 14.86
N GLU A 86 -3.31 -23.02 13.85
CA GLU A 86 -3.48 -22.50 12.49
C GLU A 86 -4.37 -21.25 12.48
N GLY A 87 -3.91 -20.20 11.79
CA GLY A 87 -4.60 -18.93 11.73
C GLY A 87 -4.17 -17.89 12.76
N GLN A 88 -3.34 -18.22 13.76
CA GLN A 88 -2.90 -17.25 14.78
C GLN A 88 -1.65 -16.45 14.40
N VAL A 89 -0.94 -16.86 13.35
CA VAL A 89 0.30 -16.22 12.88
C VAL A 89 0.15 -15.79 11.42
N VAL A 90 0.84 -14.70 11.10
CA VAL A 90 1.06 -14.21 9.74
C VAL A 90 2.20 -15.00 9.10
N ARG A 91 2.03 -15.36 7.84
CA ARG A 91 2.99 -16.07 7.00
C ARG A 91 3.30 -15.27 5.74
N GLU A 92 4.43 -15.58 5.11
CA GLU A 92 4.77 -15.01 3.82
C GLU A 92 3.67 -15.31 2.79
N GLY A 93 3.28 -14.29 2.04
CA GLY A 93 2.19 -14.34 1.08
C GLY A 93 0.82 -13.99 1.67
N ASP A 94 0.64 -13.97 2.99
CA ASP A 94 -0.60 -13.50 3.61
C ASP A 94 -0.85 -12.03 3.30
N PHE A 95 -2.10 -11.60 3.42
CA PHE A 95 -2.48 -10.21 3.19
C PHE A 95 -3.48 -9.70 4.23
N ALA A 96 -3.56 -8.39 4.39
CA ALA A 96 -4.56 -7.74 5.22
C ALA A 96 -5.14 -6.51 4.50
N VAL A 97 -6.38 -6.16 4.82
CA VAL A 97 -7.08 -5.01 4.25
C VAL A 97 -7.50 -4.07 5.39
N PHE A 98 -7.12 -2.80 5.26
CA PHE A 98 -7.54 -1.73 6.16
C PHE A 98 -8.40 -0.72 5.38
N THR A 99 -9.63 -0.48 5.82
CA THR A 99 -10.40 0.68 5.36
C THR A 99 -9.82 1.94 6.02
N LEU A 100 -9.29 2.85 5.20
CA LEU A 100 -8.69 4.10 5.67
C LEU A 100 -9.70 5.23 5.76
N SER A 101 -10.67 5.27 4.85
CA SER A 101 -11.70 6.31 4.79
C SER A 101 -12.89 5.88 3.93
N ASP A 102 -14.09 6.30 4.32
CA ASP A 102 -15.32 6.31 3.53
C ASP A 102 -15.68 7.72 3.00
N ALA A 103 -14.90 8.75 3.37
CA ALA A 103 -15.17 10.16 3.13
C ALA A 103 -14.08 10.89 2.29
N PHE A 104 -12.98 10.20 1.97
CA PHE A 104 -11.86 10.73 1.19
C PHE A 104 -11.65 9.85 -0.04
N THR A 105 -10.94 10.39 -1.04
CA THR A 105 -10.59 9.66 -2.27
C THR A 105 -9.07 9.64 -2.45
N LEU A 106 -8.58 8.81 -3.37
CA LEU A 106 -7.14 8.72 -3.64
C LEU A 106 -6.65 9.91 -4.48
N VAL A 107 -5.51 10.51 -4.10
CA VAL A 107 -4.79 11.43 -5.00
C VAL A 107 -4.27 10.61 -6.17
N THR A 108 -4.60 11.05 -7.38
CA THR A 108 -3.92 10.57 -8.58
C THR A 108 -2.70 11.46 -8.91
N PRO A 109 -1.53 10.90 -9.25
CA PRO A 109 -1.26 9.46 -9.34
C PRO A 109 -1.10 8.83 -7.94
N ILE A 110 -1.65 7.62 -7.80
CA ILE A 110 -1.45 6.81 -6.60
C ILE A 110 0.05 6.51 -6.51
N PRO A 111 0.73 6.81 -5.39
CA PRO A 111 2.13 6.43 -5.24
C PRO A 111 2.26 4.91 -5.42
N GLY A 112 3.36 4.47 -6.05
CA GLY A 112 3.69 3.04 -6.16
C GLY A 112 3.71 2.36 -4.78
N PRO A 113 3.86 1.03 -4.73
CA PRO A 113 3.64 0.26 -3.50
C PRO A 113 4.44 0.85 -2.33
N ILE A 114 3.72 1.21 -1.26
CA ILE A 114 4.25 1.84 -0.06
C ILE A 114 4.94 0.75 0.75
N GLN A 115 6.13 1.01 1.31
CA GLN A 115 6.82 0.01 2.12
C GLN A 115 6.09 -0.21 3.46
N LEU A 116 5.85 -1.47 3.81
CA LEU A 116 5.47 -1.86 5.16
C LEU A 116 6.75 -2.04 5.99
N LYS A 117 6.90 -1.24 7.05
CA LYS A 117 8.13 -1.18 7.85
C LYS A 117 7.95 -1.85 9.21
N ALA A 118 8.93 -2.66 9.63
CA ALA A 118 9.12 -3.09 11.01
C ALA A 118 10.51 -2.65 11.47
N GLY A 119 10.57 -1.63 12.32
CA GLY A 119 11.83 -0.90 12.54
C GLY A 119 12.34 -0.32 11.21
N ASP A 120 13.59 -0.65 10.85
CA ASP A 120 14.22 -0.25 9.59
C ASP A 120 13.95 -1.24 8.43
N SER A 121 13.53 -2.47 8.76
CA SER A 121 13.28 -3.55 7.79
C SER A 121 11.98 -3.34 7.01
N VAL A 122 11.96 -3.80 5.77
CA VAL A 122 10.74 -3.91 4.95
C VAL A 122 10.22 -5.33 5.07
N ILE A 123 8.96 -5.48 5.50
CA ILE A 123 8.32 -6.80 5.74
C ILE A 123 7.05 -6.97 4.89
N GLY A 124 6.93 -6.17 3.84
CA GLY A 124 5.79 -6.19 2.94
C GLY A 124 5.59 -4.87 2.23
N TYR A 125 4.50 -4.78 1.48
CA TYR A 125 4.12 -3.58 0.78
C TYR A 125 2.63 -3.31 0.92
N VAL A 126 2.26 -2.05 0.77
CA VAL A 126 0.90 -1.56 0.87
C VAL A 126 0.50 -0.95 -0.45
N THR A 127 -0.62 -1.43 -0.99
CA THR A 127 -1.27 -0.87 -2.17
C THR A 127 -2.51 -0.13 -1.73
N LEU A 128 -2.67 1.11 -2.21
CA LEU A 128 -3.88 1.88 -2.01
C LEU A 128 -4.81 1.70 -3.20
N SER A 129 -6.09 1.48 -2.94
CA SER A 129 -7.15 1.44 -3.96
C SER A 129 -8.45 1.98 -3.39
N GLU A 130 -9.44 2.19 -4.28
CA GLU A 130 -10.82 2.44 -3.88
C GLU A 130 -11.61 1.13 -3.97
N SER A 131 -12.45 0.85 -2.96
CA SER A 131 -13.39 -0.26 -3.00
C SER A 131 -14.55 0.02 -3.97
N ASP A 132 -15.34 -1.01 -4.27
CA ASP A 132 -16.55 -0.84 -5.10
C ASP A 132 -17.58 0.12 -4.47
N ASP A 133 -17.51 0.30 -3.15
CA ASP A 133 -18.36 1.21 -2.37
C ASP A 133 -17.78 2.63 -2.27
N GLY A 134 -16.61 2.90 -2.89
CA GLY A 134 -15.95 4.20 -2.89
C GLY A 134 -15.07 4.47 -1.66
N GLU A 135 -14.82 3.45 -0.84
CA GLU A 135 -13.93 3.59 0.32
C GLU A 135 -12.47 3.52 -0.09
N VAL A 136 -11.61 4.33 0.51
CA VAL A 136 -10.16 4.18 0.36
C VAL A 136 -9.69 3.03 1.23
N ILE A 137 -9.11 2.01 0.59
CA ILE A 137 -8.57 0.83 1.24
C ILE A 137 -7.05 0.74 1.06
N ALA A 138 -6.38 0.22 2.08
CA ALA A 138 -4.99 -0.17 2.06
C ALA A 138 -4.89 -1.70 2.14
N THR A 139 -4.41 -2.31 1.06
CA THR A 139 -4.10 -3.75 1.02
C THR A 139 -2.63 -3.95 1.34
N VAL A 140 -2.36 -4.60 2.46
CA VAL A 140 -1.03 -4.99 2.91
C VAL A 140 -0.74 -6.40 2.43
N GLU A 141 0.37 -6.59 1.75
CA GLU A 141 0.91 -7.90 1.40
C GLU A 141 2.15 -8.16 2.24
N PHE A 142 2.13 -9.24 3.02
CA PHE A 142 3.23 -9.65 3.87
C PHE A 142 4.20 -10.50 3.07
N PHE A 143 5.41 -9.99 2.86
CA PHE A 143 6.49 -10.79 2.32
C PHE A 143 7.82 -10.27 2.82
N GLY A 144 8.78 -11.17 2.93
CA GLY A 144 10.16 -10.78 3.12
C GLY A 144 10.71 -10.16 1.84
N ASP A 145 11.34 -9.00 1.97
CA ASP A 145 12.50 -8.70 1.12
C ASP A 145 13.50 -9.88 1.23
N ASP A 146 14.30 -10.15 0.18
CA ASP A 146 15.47 -11.07 0.22
C ASP A 146 16.35 -10.85 1.48
N VAL A 147 16.29 -9.68 2.11
CA VAL A 147 17.04 -9.30 3.31
C VAL A 147 16.35 -9.70 4.64
N ASP A 148 15.04 -10.00 4.71
CA ASP A 148 14.34 -10.29 6.00
C ASP A 148 13.11 -11.23 5.90
N SER A 149 13.08 -12.16 4.94
CA SER A 149 12.03 -13.21 4.87
C SER A 149 11.98 -14.14 6.09
N SER A 150 13.02 -14.13 6.92
CA SER A 150 13.06 -14.88 8.18
C SER A 150 12.02 -14.44 9.20
N VAL A 151 11.48 -13.20 9.12
CA VAL A 151 10.42 -12.72 10.02
C VAL A 151 9.17 -13.61 9.97
N PHE A 152 8.84 -14.11 8.78
CA PHE A 152 7.67 -14.97 8.56
C PHE A 152 8.02 -16.46 8.48
N SER A 153 9.24 -16.83 8.86
CA SER A 153 9.70 -18.22 8.82
C SER A 153 9.04 -19.10 9.88
N ASP A 154 8.99 -20.39 9.57
CA ASP A 154 8.43 -21.41 10.45
C ASP A 154 9.30 -21.70 11.68
N GLU A 155 10.54 -21.22 11.71
CA GLU A 155 11.52 -21.51 12.76
C GLU A 155 11.58 -20.43 13.88
N GLY A 156 10.86 -19.31 13.74
CA GLY A 156 10.35 -18.55 14.88
C GLY A 156 11.33 -17.69 15.70
N ASP A 157 12.39 -17.16 15.09
CA ASP A 157 13.38 -16.33 15.82
C ASP A 157 12.91 -14.90 16.14
N TYR A 158 11.82 -14.45 15.53
CA TYR A 158 11.28 -13.09 15.67
C TYR A 158 10.01 -13.08 16.52
N SER A 159 9.85 -12.06 17.35
CA SER A 159 8.67 -11.83 18.20
C SER A 159 8.48 -10.33 18.45
N GLY A 160 7.27 -9.93 18.84
CA GLY A 160 6.92 -8.55 19.16
C GLY A 160 7.02 -7.62 17.96
N ILE A 161 6.65 -8.11 16.77
CA ILE A 161 6.73 -7.33 15.54
C ILE A 161 5.63 -6.28 15.50
N THR A 162 6.03 -5.00 15.49
CA THR A 162 5.14 -3.88 15.18
C THR A 162 5.49 -3.35 13.80
N ALA A 163 4.52 -3.41 12.89
CA ALA A 163 4.62 -2.89 11.53
C ALA A 163 3.97 -1.51 11.43
N TRP A 164 4.39 -0.71 10.46
CA TRP A 164 3.75 0.55 10.14
C TRP A 164 3.90 0.94 8.67
N PHE A 165 2.94 1.71 8.18
CA PHE A 165 3.03 2.41 6.91
C PHE A 165 2.48 3.83 7.03
N SER A 166 2.79 4.67 6.05
CA SER A 166 2.20 6.00 5.92
C SER A 166 1.76 6.26 4.49
N ALA A 167 0.58 6.86 4.34
CA ALA A 167 -0.03 7.21 3.08
C ALA A 167 -0.40 8.70 3.07
N GLU A 168 -0.37 9.31 1.89
CA GLU A 168 -0.96 10.63 1.67
C GLU A 168 -2.26 10.46 0.87
N LEU A 169 -3.37 10.96 1.42
CA LEU A 169 -4.70 10.92 0.81
C LEU A 169 -5.13 12.33 0.40
N GLY A 170 -5.93 12.41 -0.66
CA GLY A 170 -6.32 13.67 -1.28
C GLY A 170 -7.71 14.05 -0.86
N TYR A 171 -7.96 15.36 -0.83
CA TYR A 171 -9.33 15.84 -0.86
C TYR A 171 -9.79 15.92 -2.31
N ASP A 172 -10.81 15.14 -2.71
CA ASP A 172 -11.55 15.47 -3.92
C ASP A 172 -12.63 16.51 -3.58
N SER A 173 -12.60 17.61 -4.31
CA SER A 173 -13.57 18.71 -4.27
C SER A 173 -15.02 18.34 -4.57
N THR A 174 -15.34 17.04 -4.71
CA THR A 174 -16.68 16.51 -4.98
C THR A 174 -17.45 16.07 -3.74
N GLY A 175 -16.85 16.16 -2.55
CA GLY A 175 -17.53 15.93 -1.26
C GLY A 175 -18.90 16.58 -1.16
#